data_AF-A0A2T5B1A4-F1
#
_entry.id   AF-A0A2T5B1A4-F1
#
_cell.length_a   1.000
_cell.length_b   1.000
_cell.length_c   1.000
_cell.angle_alpha   90.00
_cell.angle_beta   90.00
_cell.angle_gamma   90.00
#
_symmetry.space_group_name_H-M   'P 1'
#
loop_
_entity.id
_entity.type
_entity.pdbx_description
1 polymer ?
#
loop_
_entity_poly.entity_id
_entity_poly.type
_entity_poly.pdbx_seq_one_letter_code
_entity_poly.pdbx_strand_id
1 'polypeptide(L)' 'MPVFPRMREHYFDLTSVDLTPETLAEFDCVLLATDHDSFDYDFIQRHARLVVDTRGRYAASRHHNVHFA' A
#
# COMPACT_ATOMS: atom_id res chain seq x y z
N MET A 1 10.05 -0.79 12.64
CA MET A 1 9.40 0.06 11.62
C MET A 1 10.23 1.30 11.36
N PRO A 2 10.37 1.78 10.11
CA PRO A 2 11.09 3.02 9.81
C PRO A 2 10.31 4.25 10.31
N VAL A 3 11.00 5.20 10.92
CA VAL A 3 10.44 6.49 11.37
C VAL A 3 10.94 7.59 10.44
N PHE A 4 10.03 8.47 10.01
CA PHE A 4 10.36 9.53 9.08
C PHE A 4 11.33 10.55 9.71
N PRO A 5 12.44 10.90 9.05
CA PRO A 5 13.43 11.82 9.61
C PRO A 5 12.91 13.27 9.63
N ARG A 6 13.39 14.05 10.60
CA ARG A 6 12.96 15.45 10.79
C ARG A 6 13.41 16.31 9.60
N MET A 7 12.46 16.90 8.85
CA MET A 7 12.74 17.82 7.74
C MET A 7 12.64 19.30 8.17
N ARG A 8 13.27 20.21 7.40
CA ARG A 8 13.42 21.64 7.77
C ARG A 8 12.22 22.52 7.41
N GLU A 9 11.41 22.14 6.41
CA GLU A 9 10.28 22.95 5.93
C GLU A 9 8.90 22.36 6.23
N HIS A 10 8.80 21.06 6.51
CA HIS A 10 7.52 20.37 6.73
C HIS A 10 7.62 19.39 7.90
N TYR A 11 6.59 19.41 8.77
CA TYR A 11 6.40 18.41 9.81
C TYR A 11 5.45 17.34 9.30
N PHE A 12 5.93 16.10 9.21
CA PHE A 12 5.13 14.93 8.88
C PHE A 12 5.11 14.01 10.09
N ASP A 13 3.95 13.85 10.72
CA ASP A 13 3.73 12.86 11.78
C ASP A 13 3.27 11.53 11.17
N LEU A 14 4.09 11.02 10.25
CA LEU A 14 3.80 9.78 9.54
C LEU A 14 4.62 8.66 10.17
N THR A 15 3.91 7.68 10.69
CA THR A 15 4.49 6.43 11.18
C THR A 15 4.01 5.29 10.29
N SER A 16 4.91 4.34 10.03
CA SER A 16 4.51 3.11 9.36
C SER A 16 3.63 2.28 10.31
N VAL A 17 2.69 1.54 9.75
CA VAL A 17 1.90 0.53 10.47
C VAL A 17 2.27 -0.85 9.95
N ASP A 18 2.21 -1.86 10.82
CA ASP A 18 2.50 -3.23 10.41
C ASP A 18 1.51 -3.68 9.33
N LEU A 19 2.02 -4.34 8.31
CA LEU A 19 1.22 -4.87 7.22
C LEU A 19 0.64 -6.22 7.63
N THR A 20 -0.57 -6.21 8.19
CA THR A 20 -1.29 -7.42 8.62
C THR A 20 -2.68 -7.45 7.98
N PRO A 21 -3.39 -8.59 8.02
CA PRO A 21 -4.75 -8.65 7.51
C PRO A 21 -5.68 -7.68 8.26
N GLU A 22 -5.47 -7.53 9.56
CA GLU A 22 -6.27 -6.65 10.43
C GLU A 22 -6.08 -5.19 10.04
N THR A 23 -4.83 -4.74 9.89
CA THR A 23 -4.56 -3.36 9.50
C THR A 23 -5.07 -3.07 8.09
N LEU A 24 -4.95 -4.00 7.13
CA LEU A 24 -5.50 -3.83 5.78
C LEU A 24 -7.03 -3.75 5.77
N ALA A 25 -7.71 -4.46 6.67
CA ALA A 25 -9.17 -4.45 6.76
C ALA A 25 -9.74 -3.14 7.33
N GLU A 26 -8.94 -2.39 8.10
CA GLU A 26 -9.31 -1.09 8.66
C GLU A 26 -9.42 0.01 7.60
N PHE A 27 -8.77 -0.15 6.44
CA PHE A 27 -8.78 0.83 5.35
C PHE A 27 -9.76 0.45 4.25
N ASP A 28 -10.38 1.45 3.64
CA ASP A 28 -11.25 1.23 2.47
C ASP A 28 -10.44 0.96 1.19
N CYS A 29 -9.21 1.50 1.09
CA CYS A 29 -8.36 1.39 -0.09
C CYS A 29 -6.87 1.40 0.27
N VAL A 30 -6.09 0.63 -0.50
CA VAL A 30 -4.62 0.65 -0.50
C VAL A 30 -4.13 1.27 -1.81
N LEU A 31 -3.28 2.30 -1.70
CA LEU A 31 -2.64 2.93 -2.85
C LEU A 31 -1.21 2.40 -3.01
N LEU A 32 -0.90 1.81 -4.16
CA LEU A 32 0.49 1.52 -4.52
C LEU A 32 1.16 2.81 -5.00
N ALA A 33 1.77 3.52 -4.06
CA ALA A 33 2.47 4.78 -4.34
C ALA A 33 3.89 4.55 -4.89
N THR A 34 4.55 3.44 -4.52
CA THR A 34 5.88 3.06 -4.99
C THR A 34 5.94 1.55 -5.26
N ASP A 35 6.86 1.13 -6.13
CA ASP A 35 7.12 -0.28 -6.44
C ASP A 35 8.38 -0.73 -5.71
N HIS A 36 8.22 -1.56 -4.69
CA HIS A 36 9.30 -2.05 -3.84
C HIS A 36 9.17 -3.56 -3.67
N ASP A 37 10.21 -4.29 -4.01
CA ASP A 37 10.26 -5.76 -3.93
C ASP A 37 10.13 -6.33 -2.51
N SER A 38 10.17 -5.48 -1.48
CA SER A 38 10.03 -5.90 -0.08
C SER A 38 8.60 -6.29 0.33
N PHE A 39 7.59 -6.01 -0.50
CA PHE A 39 6.19 -6.25 -0.17
C PHE A 39 5.64 -7.49 -0.89
N ASP A 40 4.84 -8.27 -0.15
CA ASP A 40 4.04 -9.35 -0.72
C ASP A 40 2.75 -8.78 -1.32
N TYR A 41 2.77 -8.54 -2.63
CA TYR A 41 1.63 -7.99 -3.36
C TYR A 41 0.44 -8.94 -3.41
N ASP A 42 0.65 -10.26 -3.42
CA ASP A 42 -0.45 -11.22 -3.37
C ASP A 42 -1.14 -11.21 -2.00
N PHE A 43 -0.38 -11.02 -0.92
CA PHE A 43 -0.94 -10.79 0.41
C PHE A 43 -1.78 -9.50 0.45
N ILE A 44 -1.24 -8.39 -0.07
CA ILE A 44 -1.97 -7.10 -0.11
C ILE A 44 -3.26 -7.25 -0.91
N GLN A 45 -3.20 -7.81 -2.13
CA GLN A 45 -4.37 -7.98 -2.99
C GLN A 45 -5.46 -8.83 -2.34
N ARG A 46 -5.10 -9.88 -1.59
CA ARG A 46 -6.07 -10.78 -0.94
C ARG A 46 -6.78 -10.15 0.26
N HIS A 47 -6.10 -9.29 1.01
CA HIS A 47 -6.62 -8.75 2.27
C HIS A 47 -7.14 -7.31 2.15
N ALA A 48 -6.74 -6.56 1.12
CA ALA A 48 -7.25 -5.23 0.87
C ALA A 48 -8.66 -5.26 0.25
N ARG A 49 -9.52 -4.35 0.70
CA ARG A 49 -10.88 -4.17 0.15
C ARG A 49 -10.84 -3.63 -1.28
N LEU A 50 -9.94 -2.69 -1.54
CA LEU A 50 -9.66 -2.09 -2.85
C LEU A 50 -8.17 -1.77 -2.93
N VAL A 51 -7.58 -2.03 -4.10
CA VAL A 51 -6.22 -1.61 -4.42
C VAL A 51 -6.24 -0.68 -5.63
N VAL A 52 -5.62 0.49 -5.49
CA VAL A 52 -5.34 1.41 -6.59
C VAL A 52 -3.87 1.25 -6.98
N ASP A 53 -3.65 0.73 -8.18
CA ASP A 53 -2.33 0.44 -8.70
C ASP A 53 -1.89 1.51 -9.71
N THR A 54 -1.04 2.44 -9.25
CA THR A 54 -0.43 3.48 -10.09
C THR A 54 0.91 3.04 -10.70
N ARG A 55 1.36 1.82 -10.42
CA ARG A 55 2.67 1.30 -10.81
C ARG A 55 2.58 0.14 -11.80
N GLY A 56 1.38 -0.40 -12.03
CA GLY A 56 1.13 -1.50 -12.94
C GLY A 56 1.61 -2.84 -12.40
N ARG A 57 1.76 -2.99 -11.08
CA ARG A 57 2.28 -4.21 -10.48
C ARG A 57 1.36 -5.42 -10.66
N TYR A 58 0.05 -5.20 -10.78
CA TYR A 58 -0.93 -6.23 -11.07
C TYR A 58 -1.30 -6.32 -12.57
N ALA A 59 -0.59 -5.64 -13.48
CA ALA A 59 -0.99 -5.55 -14.90
C ALA A 59 -1.14 -6.92 -15.60
N ALA A 60 -0.40 -7.94 -15.16
CA ALA A 60 -0.44 -9.28 -15.73
C ALA A 60 -1.70 -10.09 -15.35
N SER A 61 -2.45 -9.67 -14.32
CA SER A 61 -3.60 -10.43 -13.80
C SER A 61 -4.72 -9.49 -13.37
N ARG A 62 -5.92 -9.73 -13.89
CA ARG A 62 -7.08 -8.90 -13.55
C ARG A 62 -7.72 -9.41 -12.27
N HIS A 63 -7.66 -8.62 -11.22
CA HIS A 63 -8.35 -8.88 -9.96
C HIS A 63 -9.59 -7.98 -9.85
N HIS A 64 -10.66 -8.47 -9.22
CA HIS A 64 -11.92 -7.71 -9.11
C HIS A 64 -11.78 -6.46 -8.22
N ASN A 65 -10.84 -6.49 -7.28
CA ASN A 65 -10.60 -5.42 -6.30
C ASN A 65 -9.35 -4.59 -6.63
N VAL A 66 -8.79 -4.71 -7.84
CA VAL A 66 -7.64 -3.92 -8.28
C VAL A 66 -8.05 -3.00 -9.42
N HIS A 67 -7.77 -1.71 -9.26
CA HIS A 67 -8.02 -0.68 -10.26
C HIS A 67 -6.70 -0.02 -10.68
N PHE A 68 -6.45 0.03 -11.98
CA PHE A 68 -5.33 0.79 -12.53
C PHE A 68 -5.70 2.27 -12.60
N ALA A 69 -4.78 3.12 -12.18
CA ALA A 69 -4.89 4.58 -12.25
C ALA A 69 -3.85 5.16 -13.21
#